data_AF-A0A246K5S7-F1
#
_entry.id   AF-A0A246K5S7-F1
#
_cell.length_a   1.000
_cell.length_b   1.000
_cell.length_c   1.000
_cell.angle_alpha   90.00
_cell.angle_beta   90.00
_cell.angle_gamma   90.00
#
_symmetry.space_group_name_H-M   'P 1'
#
loop_
_entity.id
_entity.type
_entity.pdbx_description
1 polymer ?
#
loop_
_entity_poly.entity_id
_entity_poly.type
_entity_poly.pdbx_seq_one_letter_code
_entity_poly.pdbx_strand_id
1 'polypeptide(L)'
;MSDDNAPAQSALYLLAHALLQMRVVEPDDLVEAARAVEREGARDDPYNKDWDGFAHSLRLAARDLDAQEARPKLGVIDGGKA
;
A
#
# COMPACT_ATOMS: atom_id res chain seq x y z
N MET A 1 -16.76 12.22 -13.47
CA MET A 1 -16.25 10.98 -14.10
C MET A 1 -16.04 9.98 -12.99
N SER A 2 -16.52 8.75 -13.16
CA SER A 2 -16.09 7.62 -12.32
C SER A 2 -14.60 7.43 -12.59
N ASP A 3 -13.80 7.21 -11.54
CA ASP A 3 -12.41 6.81 -11.73
C ASP A 3 -12.43 5.35 -12.20
N ASP A 4 -12.35 5.15 -13.51
CA ASP A 4 -12.45 3.83 -14.16
C ASP A 4 -11.36 2.85 -13.67
N ASN A 5 -10.33 3.37 -12.99
CA ASN A 5 -9.21 2.60 -12.47
C ASN A 5 -9.40 2.13 -11.02
N ALA A 6 -10.47 2.54 -10.31
CA ALA A 6 -10.65 2.21 -8.90
C ALA A 6 -10.58 0.69 -8.57
N PRO A 7 -11.14 -0.23 -9.40
CA PRO A 7 -10.97 -1.67 -9.18
C PRO A 7 -9.50 -2.13 -9.29
N ALA A 8 -8.76 -1.60 -10.27
CA ALA A 8 -7.36 -1.95 -10.49
C ALA A 8 -6.45 -1.39 -9.39
N GLN A 9 -6.70 -0.16 -8.94
CA GLN A 9 -6.00 0.47 -7.82
C GLN A 9 -6.23 -0.32 -6.51
N SER A 10 -7.45 -0.81 -6.29
CA SER A 10 -7.80 -1.65 -5.13
C SER A 10 -7.09 -3.00 -5.17
N ALA A 11 -7.06 -3.65 -6.35
CA ALA A 11 -6.37 -4.91 -6.54
C ALA A 11 -4.85 -4.78 -6.32
N LEU A 12 -4.24 -3.69 -6.81
CA LEU A 12 -2.82 -3.40 -6.61
C LEU A 12 -2.50 -3.22 -5.13
N TYR A 13 -3.32 -2.46 -4.38
CA TYR A 13 -3.16 -2.30 -2.94
C TYR A 13 -3.16 -3.66 -2.21
N LEU A 14 -4.17 -4.50 -2.48
CA LEU A 14 -4.30 -5.81 -1.82
C LEU A 14 -3.12 -6.74 -2.13
N LEU A 15 -2.66 -6.75 -3.39
CA LEU A 15 -1.50 -7.53 -3.80
C LEU A 15 -0.23 -7.05 -3.10
N ALA A 16 0.03 -5.74 -3.12
CA ALA A 16 1.20 -5.15 -2.49
C ALA A 16 1.22 -5.41 -0.97
N HIS A 17 0.07 -5.27 -0.31
CA HIS A 17 -0.08 -5.58 1.10
C HIS A 17 0.16 -7.07 1.41
N ALA A 18 -0.32 -8.00 0.57
CA ALA A 18 -0.05 -9.42 0.73
C ALA A 18 1.45 -9.75 0.58
N LEU A 19 2.14 -9.14 -0.38
CA LEU A 19 3.58 -9.31 -0.58
C LEU A 19 4.39 -8.84 0.63
N LEU A 20 4.00 -7.72 1.24
CA LEU A 20 4.57 -7.22 2.50
C LEU A 20 4.34 -8.19 3.66
N GLN A 21 3.12 -8.68 3.84
CA GLN A 21 2.80 -9.65 4.90
C GLN A 21 3.58 -10.96 4.76
N MET A 22 3.86 -11.38 3.52
CA MET A 22 4.70 -12.53 3.22
C MET A 22 6.21 -12.23 3.26
N ARG A 23 6.61 -10.97 3.50
CA ARG A 23 8.01 -10.50 3.51
C ARG A 23 8.76 -10.79 2.20
N VAL A 24 8.03 -10.73 1.08
CA VAL A 24 8.61 -10.87 -0.27
C VAL A 24 9.22 -9.55 -0.75
N VAL A 25 8.67 -8.44 -0.26
CA VAL A 25 9.13 -7.06 -0.51
C VAL A 25 9.12 -6.29 0.81
N GLU A 26 9.92 -5.25 0.90
CA GLU A 26 9.94 -4.32 2.04
C GLU A 26 9.10 -3.06 1.75
N PRO A 27 8.64 -2.31 2.77
CA PRO A 27 7.88 -1.07 2.57
C PRO A 27 8.59 -0.06 1.65
N ASP A 28 9.91 0.08 1.80
CA ASP A 28 10.73 0.98 0.98
C ASP A 28 10.71 0.60 -0.52
N ASP A 29 10.63 -0.70 -0.84
CA ASP A 29 10.52 -1.17 -2.23
C ASP A 29 9.23 -0.66 -2.89
N LEU A 30 8.13 -0.65 -2.14
CA LEU A 30 6.85 -0.14 -2.63
C LEU A 30 6.86 1.39 -2.79
N VAL A 31 7.57 2.11 -1.91
CA VAL A 31 7.74 3.56 -2.02
C VAL A 31 8.55 3.91 -3.27
N GLU A 32 9.63 3.17 -3.55
CA GLU A 32 10.41 3.33 -4.78
C GLU A 32 9.61 2.96 -6.03
N ALA A 33 8.83 1.88 -5.97
CA ALA A 33 7.92 1.50 -7.05
C ALA A 33 6.88 2.60 -7.33
N ALA A 34 6.30 3.21 -6.30
CA ALA A 34 5.37 4.34 -6.45
C ALA A 34 6.03 5.54 -7.16
N ARG A 35 7.27 5.88 -6.80
CA ARG A 35 8.04 6.94 -7.49
C ARG A 35 8.30 6.60 -8.96
N ALA A 36 8.56 5.32 -9.26
CA ALA A 36 8.74 4.89 -10.64
C ALA A 36 7.45 5.02 -11.46
N VAL A 37 6.31 4.65 -10.89
CA VAL A 37 4.98 4.81 -11.51
C VAL A 37 4.69 6.28 -11.83
N GLU A 38 4.94 7.20 -10.90
CA GLU A 38 4.74 8.64 -11.14
C GLU A 38 5.66 9.19 -12.23
N ARG A 39 6.93 8.78 -12.25
CA ARG A 39 7.87 9.19 -13.30
C ARG A 39 7.44 8.70 -14.67
N GLU A 40 6.89 7.49 -14.74
CA GLU A 40 6.41 6.93 -16.01
C GLU A 40 5.15 7.65 -16.48
N GLY A 41 4.19 7.88 -15.56
CA GLY A 41 2.99 8.66 -15.88
C GLY A 41 3.30 10.08 -16.35
N ALA A 42 4.24 10.76 -15.67
CA ALA A 42 4.67 12.11 -16.06
C ALA A 42 5.42 12.16 -17.40
N ARG A 43 6.03 11.05 -17.85
CA ARG A 43 6.66 10.97 -19.18
C ARG A 43 5.64 10.83 -20.29
N ASP A 44 4.57 10.08 -20.04
CA ASP A 44 3.52 9.81 -21.02
C ASP A 44 2.65 11.06 -21.22
N ASP A 45 2.11 11.61 -20.13
CA ASP A 45 1.38 12.89 -20.12
C ASP A 45 1.50 13.55 -18.73
N PRO A 46 2.21 14.70 -18.60
CA PRO A 46 2.36 15.41 -17.34
C PRO A 46 1.06 15.87 -16.67
N TYR A 47 -0.06 15.89 -17.40
CA TYR A 47 -1.37 16.29 -16.89
C TYR A 47 -2.27 15.08 -16.61
N ASN A 48 -1.87 13.88 -17.02
CA ASN A 48 -2.61 12.66 -16.75
C ASN A 48 -2.37 12.20 -15.30
N LYS A 49 -3.44 12.22 -14.51
CA LYS A 49 -3.43 11.84 -13.09
C LYS A 49 -3.82 10.38 -12.84
N ASP A 50 -4.08 9.60 -13.88
CA ASP A 50 -4.50 8.21 -13.73
C ASP A 50 -3.45 7.36 -13.00
N TRP A 51 -2.17 7.72 -13.19
CA TRP A 51 -1.01 7.08 -12.54
C TRP A 51 -0.90 7.40 -11.04
N ASP A 52 -1.42 8.55 -10.59
CA ASP A 52 -1.36 8.97 -9.19
C ASP A 52 -2.11 7.99 -8.29
N GLY A 53 -3.25 7.46 -8.75
CA GLY A 53 -4.04 6.49 -7.99
C GLY A 53 -3.28 5.18 -7.74
N PHE A 54 -2.55 4.68 -8.73
CA PHE A 54 -1.71 3.49 -8.58
C PHE A 54 -0.52 3.74 -7.64
N ALA A 55 0.17 4.87 -7.80
CA ALA A 55 1.26 5.26 -6.91
C ALA A 55 0.77 5.45 -5.47
N HIS A 56 -0.43 6.01 -5.29
CA HIS A 56 -1.08 6.14 -3.99
C HIS A 56 -1.36 4.78 -3.35
N SER A 57 -1.92 3.81 -4.08
CA SER A 57 -2.19 2.46 -3.57
C SER A 57 -0.93 1.76 -3.04
N LEU A 58 0.21 1.91 -3.72
CA LEU A 58 1.49 1.33 -3.28
C LEU A 58 1.98 1.95 -1.96
N ARG A 59 1.91 3.28 -1.83
CA ARG A 59 2.29 3.97 -0.58
C ARG A 59 1.35 3.65 0.57
N LEU A 60 0.06 3.48 0.28
CA LEU A 60 -0.92 3.10 1.28
C LEU A 60 -0.60 1.71 1.84
N ALA A 61 -0.30 0.74 0.97
CA ALA A 61 0.09 -0.61 1.39
C ALA A 61 1.35 -0.59 2.29
N ALA A 62 2.39 0.18 1.91
CA ALA A 62 3.60 0.34 2.71
C ALA A 62 3.30 0.88 4.13
N ARG A 63 2.48 1.93 4.21
CA ARG A 63 2.11 2.57 5.49
C ARG A 63 1.26 1.68 6.38
N ASP A 64 0.38 0.86 5.82
CA ASP A 64 -0.55 0.03 6.59
C ASP A 64 0.17 -1.11 7.33
N LEU A 65 1.29 -1.61 6.81
CA LEU A 65 2.11 -2.59 7.54
C LEU A 65 2.72 -1.94 8.80
N ASP A 66 3.34 -0.76 8.67
CA ASP A 66 3.91 -0.02 9.80
C ASP A 66 2.86 0.25 10.89
N ALA A 67 1.63 0.59 10.49
CA ALA A 67 0.52 0.82 11.42
C ALA A 67 0.05 -0.46 12.13
N GLN A 68 0.17 -1.63 11.48
CA GLN A 68 -0.11 -2.93 12.10
C GLN A 68 1.01 -3.36 13.06
N GLU A 69 2.27 -3.12 12.70
CA GLU A 69 3.42 -3.44 13.56
C GLU A 69 3.48 -2.53 14.79
N ALA A 70 3.11 -1.26 14.65
CA ALA A 70 3.06 -0.30 15.75
C ALA A 70 1.83 -0.46 16.67
N ARG A 71 0.83 -1.26 16.26
CA ARG A 71 -0.34 -1.52 17.11
C ARG A 71 0.08 -2.36 18.32
N PRO A 72 -0.23 -1.94 19.56
CA PRO A 72 -0.03 -2.78 20.72
C PRO A 72 -0.77 -4.10 20.52
N LYS A 73 -0.05 -5.22 20.49
CA LYS A 73 -0.68 -6.54 20.57
C LYS A 73 -1.40 -6.56 21.92
N LEU A 74 -2.73 -6.53 21.89
CA LEU A 74 -3.56 -6.68 23.10
C LEU A 74 -3.09 -7.95 23.79
N GLY A 75 -2.34 -7.79 24.87
CA GLY A 75 -1.96 -8.89 25.73
C GLY A 75 -3.26 -9.55 26.17
N VAL A 76 -3.39 -10.84 25.84
CA VAL A 76 -4.43 -11.68 26.40
C VAL A 76 -4.28 -11.52 27.91
N ILE A 77 -5.21 -10.80 28.55
CA ILE A 77 -5.31 -10.79 30.00
C ILE A 77 -5.78 -12.19 30.32
N ASP A 78 -4.82 -13.08 30.60
CA ASP A 78 -5.09 -14.42 31.06
C ASP A 78 -5.96 -14.24 32.31
N GLY A 79 -7.23 -14.63 32.19
CA GLY A 79 -8.21 -14.56 33.25
C GLY A 79 -7.84 -15.57 34.32
N GLY A 80 -6.80 -15.26 35.08
CA GLY A 80 -6.38 -15.99 36.26
C GLY A 80 -7.53 -15.96 37.24
N LYS A 81 -8.25 -17.07 37.32
CA LYS A 81 -9.16 -17.39 38.42
C LYS A 81 -8.41 -17.17 39.73
N ALA A 82 -8.90 -16.23 40.53
CA ALA A 82 -8.69 -16.22 41.97
C ALA A 82 -9.54 -17.33 42.61
#